data_AF-M5UCX9-F1
#
_entry.id   AF-M5UCX9-F1
#
_cell.length_a   1.000
_cell.length_b   1.000
_cell.length_c   1.000
_cell.angle_alpha   90.00
_cell.angle_beta   90.00
_cell.angle_gamma   90.00
#
_symmetry.space_group_name_H-M   'P 1'
#
loop_
_entity.id
_entity.type
_entity.pdbx_description
1 polymer ?
#
loop_
_entity_poly.entity_id
_entity_poly.type
_entity_poly.pdbx_seq_one_letter_code
_entity_poly.pdbx_strand_id
1 'polypeptide(L)'
;MENYRLNANSQEFINQLPTLLRLLADPTTMHTAAELFNRIDAFGWEECSPVLLGALESNDSDVKQLVLSVICYAADTHGNDWVQPFESVVLALLEDKDRLVRISAVLAVESLRAFDPEFVAALRFIIGYDEPILASQALITLLELDRDHSVIRELAPLFRVRSALLKQNPL
;
A
#
# COMPACT_ATOMS: atom_id res chain seq x y z
N MET A 1 30.42 -13.61 8.51
CA MET A 1 29.73 -14.89 8.78
C MET A 1 29.50 -15.00 10.28
N GLU A 2 28.37 -14.46 10.72
CA GLU A 2 27.72 -14.85 11.97
C GLU A 2 26.35 -15.35 11.51
N ASN A 3 26.13 -16.66 11.57
CA ASN A 3 24.81 -17.22 11.33
C ASN A 3 23.96 -16.83 12.55
N TYR A 4 23.23 -15.71 12.46
CA TYR A 4 22.16 -15.38 13.38
C TYR A 4 21.10 -16.49 13.26
N ARG A 5 21.20 -17.50 14.13
CA ARG A 5 20.11 -18.46 14.30
C ARG A 5 19.01 -17.71 15.03
N LEU A 6 17.85 -17.59 14.39
CA LEU A 6 16.61 -17.18 15.05
C LEU A 6 16.43 -17.99 16.34
N ASN A 7 16.04 -17.30 17.41
CA ASN A 7 15.67 -18.00 18.64
C ASN A 7 14.39 -18.82 18.40
N ALA A 8 14.16 -19.85 19.21
CA ALA A 8 13.03 -20.76 19.02
C ALA A 8 11.66 -20.05 19.05
N ASN A 9 11.54 -18.97 19.82
CA ASN A 9 10.29 -18.20 19.94
C ASN A 9 10.00 -17.40 18.66
N SER A 10 11.02 -16.79 18.03
CA SER A 10 10.89 -16.13 16.73
C SER A 10 10.45 -17.11 15.65
N GLN A 11 11.07 -18.30 15.61
CA GLN A 11 10.71 -19.30 14.61
C GLN A 11 9.27 -19.81 14.81
N GLU A 12 8.84 -20.01 16.05
CA GLU A 12 7.46 -20.39 16.35
C GLU A 12 6.46 -19.31 15.94
N PHE A 13 6.77 -18.03 16.21
CA PHE A 13 5.94 -16.91 15.76
C PHE A 13 5.81 -16.87 14.24
N ILE A 14 6.92 -16.94 13.50
CA ILE A 14 6.93 -16.93 12.03
C ILE A 14 6.07 -18.07 11.47
N ASN A 15 6.14 -19.27 12.07
CA ASN A 15 5.33 -20.41 11.66
C ASN A 15 3.82 -20.19 11.90
N GLN A 16 3.46 -19.41 12.91
CA GLN A 16 2.07 -19.09 13.25
C GLN A 16 1.53 -17.87 12.47
N LEU A 17 2.40 -17.02 11.94
CA LEU A 17 2.05 -15.76 11.29
C LEU A 17 0.97 -15.91 10.19
N PRO A 18 1.01 -16.90 9.28
CA PRO A 18 -0.07 -17.06 8.28
C PRO A 18 -1.45 -17.27 8.89
N THR A 19 -1.52 -18.00 10.02
CA THR A 19 -2.78 -18.25 10.72
C THR A 19 -3.23 -17.01 11.48
N LEU A 20 -2.30 -16.30 12.12
CA LEU A 20 -2.60 -15.03 12.78
C LEU A 20 -3.14 -14.00 11.80
N LEU A 21 -2.54 -13.87 10.61
CA LEU A 21 -3.03 -12.97 9.57
C LEU A 21 -4.50 -13.23 9.23
N ARG A 22 -4.88 -14.49 8.95
CA ARG A 22 -6.27 -14.86 8.67
C ARG A 22 -7.23 -14.58 9.82
N LEU A 23 -6.80 -14.85 11.06
CA LEU A 23 -7.64 -14.63 12.25
C LEU A 23 -7.86 -13.14 12.56
N LEU A 24 -6.94 -12.29 12.14
CA LEU A 24 -6.93 -10.86 12.44
C LEU A 24 -7.42 -9.99 11.27
N ALA A 25 -7.60 -10.58 10.09
CA ALA A 25 -7.93 -9.89 8.86
C ALA A 25 -9.37 -9.34 8.82
N ASP A 26 -10.31 -9.95 9.53
CA ASP A 26 -11.71 -9.52 9.58
C ASP A 26 -12.24 -9.39 11.02
N PRO A 27 -12.49 -8.16 11.52
CA PRO A 27 -12.29 -6.88 10.83
C PRO A 27 -10.82 -6.42 10.90
N THR A 28 -10.29 -5.94 9.76
CA THR A 28 -9.02 -5.19 9.77
C THR A 28 -9.25 -3.84 10.45
N THR A 29 -8.57 -3.60 11.57
CA THR A 29 -8.58 -2.31 12.27
C THR A 29 -7.17 -1.74 12.36
N MET A 30 -7.06 -0.41 12.45
CA MET A 30 -5.78 0.27 12.66
C MET A 30 -5.04 -0.27 13.90
N HIS A 31 -5.77 -0.55 14.98
CA HIS A 31 -5.19 -1.11 16.20
C HIS A 31 -4.63 -2.52 15.97
N THR A 32 -5.34 -3.37 15.23
CA THR A 32 -4.90 -4.72 14.88
C THR A 32 -3.62 -4.68 14.04
N ALA A 33 -3.56 -3.81 13.03
CA ALA A 33 -2.38 -3.65 12.18
C ALA A 33 -1.17 -3.14 12.96
N ALA A 34 -1.35 -2.13 13.83
CA ALA A 34 -0.28 -1.59 14.67
C ALA A 34 0.28 -2.64 15.65
N GLU A 35 -0.59 -3.39 16.33
CA GLU A 35 -0.18 -4.44 17.26
C GLU A 35 0.53 -5.59 16.54
N LEU A 36 0.03 -5.99 15.36
CA LEU A 36 0.67 -7.01 14.56
C LEU A 36 2.06 -6.55 14.06
N PHE A 37 2.18 -5.31 13.62
CA PHE A 37 3.46 -4.70 13.28
C PHE A 37 4.44 -4.76 14.45
N ASN A 38 4.04 -4.32 15.65
CA ASN A 38 4.90 -4.34 16.85
C ASN A 38 5.41 -5.76 17.16
N ARG A 39 4.58 -6.79 16.95
CA ARG A 39 5.00 -8.19 17.14
C ARG A 39 5.97 -8.64 16.06
N ILE A 40 5.70 -8.33 14.81
CA ILE A 40 6.61 -8.65 13.70
C ILE A 40 7.97 -7.99 13.92
N ASP A 41 7.99 -6.71 14.29
CA ASP A 41 9.20 -5.96 14.61
C ASP A 41 9.99 -6.61 15.76
N ALA A 42 9.30 -7.03 16.82
CA ALA A 42 9.92 -7.70 17.97
C ALA A 42 10.46 -9.11 17.66
N PHE A 43 9.86 -9.84 16.72
CA PHE A 43 10.25 -11.22 16.40
C PHE A 43 11.14 -11.35 15.15
N GLY A 44 11.29 -10.28 14.37
CA GLY A 44 12.18 -10.21 13.20
C GLY A 44 11.41 -9.85 11.92
N TRP A 45 11.52 -8.59 11.49
CA TRP A 45 10.87 -8.10 10.26
C TRP A 45 11.39 -8.81 9.01
N GLU A 46 12.71 -8.96 8.89
CA GLU A 46 13.35 -9.56 7.72
C GLU A 46 12.88 -11.02 7.53
N GLU A 47 12.72 -11.76 8.62
CA GLU A 47 12.32 -13.15 8.59
C GLU A 47 10.81 -13.35 8.43
N CYS A 48 10.00 -12.37 8.85
CA CYS A 48 8.57 -12.34 8.57
C CYS A 48 8.24 -11.88 7.15
N SER A 49 9.10 -11.06 6.53
CA SER A 49 8.84 -10.44 5.22
C SER A 49 8.44 -11.42 4.11
N PRO A 50 9.09 -12.59 3.95
CA PRO A 50 8.65 -13.60 2.97
C PRO A 50 7.24 -14.12 3.20
N VAL A 51 6.81 -14.22 4.48
CA VAL A 51 5.45 -14.65 4.83
C VAL A 51 4.43 -13.56 4.46
N LEU A 52 4.76 -12.30 4.72
CA LEU A 52 3.93 -11.15 4.35
C LEU A 52 3.79 -11.02 2.83
N LEU A 53 4.88 -11.20 2.07
CA LEU A 53 4.85 -11.23 0.61
C LEU A 53 3.92 -12.33 0.08
N GLY A 54 4.07 -13.57 0.58
CA GLY A 54 3.19 -14.67 0.18
C GLY A 54 1.72 -14.43 0.57
N ALA A 55 1.46 -13.68 1.63
CA ALA A 55 0.11 -13.29 2.03
C ALA A 55 -0.50 -12.25 1.07
N LEU A 56 0.28 -11.30 0.58
CA LEU A 56 -0.15 -10.33 -0.45
C LEU A 56 -0.45 -10.99 -1.81
N GLU A 57 0.21 -12.10 -2.13
CA GLU A 57 -0.02 -12.88 -3.35
C GLU A 57 -1.23 -13.85 -3.24
N SER A 58 -1.84 -13.95 -2.06
CA SER A 58 -2.95 -14.87 -1.83
C SER A 58 -4.25 -14.42 -2.52
N ASN A 59 -5.31 -15.23 -2.44
CA ASN A 59 -6.65 -14.84 -2.91
C ASN A 59 -7.52 -14.20 -1.82
N ASP A 60 -6.96 -13.96 -0.63
CA ASP A 60 -7.69 -13.48 0.54
C ASP A 60 -7.57 -11.94 0.64
N SER A 61 -8.64 -11.25 0.26
CA SER A 61 -8.69 -9.77 0.23
C SER A 61 -8.49 -9.14 1.61
N ASP A 62 -9.00 -9.76 2.66
CA ASP A 62 -8.93 -9.21 4.02
C ASP A 62 -7.50 -9.34 4.55
N VAL A 63 -6.85 -10.48 4.28
CA VAL A 63 -5.43 -10.67 4.60
C VAL A 63 -4.55 -9.67 3.85
N LYS A 64 -4.80 -9.44 2.56
CA LYS A 64 -4.06 -8.42 1.79
C LYS A 64 -4.18 -7.03 2.43
N GLN A 65 -5.40 -6.62 2.79
CA GLN A 65 -5.66 -5.32 3.43
C GLN A 65 -4.92 -5.18 4.76
N LEU A 66 -4.94 -6.23 5.60
CA LEU A 66 -4.20 -6.24 6.87
C LEU A 66 -2.69 -6.10 6.63
N VAL A 67 -2.13 -6.86 5.68
CA VAL A 67 -0.69 -6.82 5.39
C VAL A 67 -0.26 -5.46 4.82
N LEU A 68 -1.05 -4.88 3.91
CA LEU A 68 -0.80 -3.52 3.40
C LEU A 68 -0.80 -2.49 4.55
N SER A 69 -1.71 -2.64 5.51
CA SER A 69 -1.74 -1.77 6.70
C SER A 69 -0.51 -1.95 7.58
N VAL A 70 -0.03 -3.18 7.77
CA VAL A 70 1.23 -3.47 8.49
C VAL A 70 2.42 -2.84 7.77
N ILE A 71 2.46 -2.87 6.44
CA ILE A 71 3.51 -2.24 5.63
C ILE A 71 3.49 -0.72 5.81
N CYS A 72 2.32 -0.07 5.84
CA CYS A 72 2.21 1.36 6.14
C CYS A 72 2.83 1.69 7.51
N TYR A 73 2.50 0.92 8.56
CA TYR A 73 3.08 1.11 9.89
C TYR A 73 4.61 0.93 9.91
N ALA A 74 5.12 -0.07 9.18
CA ALA A 74 6.56 -0.28 9.07
C ALA A 74 7.26 0.87 8.36
N ALA A 75 6.69 1.38 7.26
CA ALA A 75 7.20 2.53 6.53
C ALA A 75 7.20 3.80 7.40
N ASP A 76 6.12 4.06 8.13
CA ASP A 76 5.99 5.23 8.99
C ASP A 76 6.94 5.19 10.20
N THR A 77 7.26 3.98 10.68
CA THR A 77 8.12 3.78 11.87
C THR A 77 9.60 3.75 11.52
N HIS A 78 9.98 3.01 10.48
CA HIS A 78 11.37 2.69 10.15
C HIS A 78 11.86 3.34 8.84
N GLY A 79 10.95 3.91 8.07
CA GLY A 79 11.24 4.49 6.75
C GLY A 79 11.11 3.48 5.61
N ASN A 80 11.23 4.01 4.39
CA ASN A 80 10.83 3.29 3.17
C ASN A 80 11.81 2.19 2.78
N ASP A 81 13.08 2.29 3.16
CA ASP A 81 14.10 1.29 2.85
C ASP A 81 13.75 -0.09 3.45
N TRP A 82 12.99 -0.12 4.55
CA TRP A 82 12.53 -1.36 5.20
C TRP A 82 11.45 -2.11 4.42
N VAL A 83 10.69 -1.39 3.60
CA VAL A 83 9.50 -1.87 2.91
C VAL A 83 9.68 -1.91 1.38
N GLN A 84 10.86 -1.53 0.90
CA GLN A 84 11.31 -1.69 -0.49
C GLN A 84 11.00 -3.06 -1.11
N PRO A 85 11.18 -4.21 -0.41
CA PRO A 85 10.86 -5.52 -0.96
C PRO A 85 9.40 -5.73 -1.38
N PHE A 86 8.47 -4.87 -0.91
CA PHE A 86 7.05 -4.98 -1.18
C PHE A 86 6.58 -4.13 -2.38
N GLU A 87 7.42 -3.24 -2.91
CA GLU A 87 7.02 -2.28 -3.94
C GLU A 87 6.39 -2.94 -5.17
N SER A 88 7.02 -3.97 -5.73
CA SER A 88 6.52 -4.65 -6.93
C SER A 88 5.15 -5.31 -6.72
N VAL A 89 4.92 -5.86 -5.53
CA VAL A 89 3.64 -6.47 -5.16
C VAL A 89 2.59 -5.40 -4.92
N VAL A 90 2.95 -4.29 -4.25
CA VAL A 90 2.04 -3.15 -4.05
C VAL A 90 1.63 -2.53 -5.37
N LEU A 91 2.56 -2.37 -6.32
CA LEU A 91 2.28 -1.92 -7.68
C LEU A 91 1.24 -2.82 -8.36
N ALA A 92 1.41 -4.14 -8.29
CA ALA A 92 0.45 -5.09 -8.86
C ALA A 92 -0.93 -5.02 -8.19
N LEU A 93 -0.99 -4.76 -6.88
CA LEU A 93 -2.25 -4.65 -6.13
C LEU A 93 -3.05 -3.38 -6.42
N LEU A 94 -2.46 -2.39 -7.09
CA LEU A 94 -3.21 -1.24 -7.64
C LEU A 94 -4.23 -1.67 -8.71
N GLU A 95 -4.07 -2.85 -9.31
CA GLU A 95 -5.00 -3.44 -10.28
C GLU A 95 -5.83 -4.59 -9.69
N ASP A 96 -5.81 -4.80 -8.37
CA ASP A 96 -6.55 -5.90 -7.74
C ASP A 96 -8.05 -5.80 -8.04
N LYS A 97 -8.71 -6.95 -8.22
CA LYS A 97 -10.17 -7.02 -8.45
C LYS A 97 -10.96 -6.46 -7.26
N ASP A 98 -10.41 -6.58 -6.06
CA ASP A 98 -11.03 -6.11 -4.83
C ASP A 98 -10.77 -4.62 -4.63
N ARG A 99 -11.86 -3.87 -4.56
CA ARG A 99 -11.85 -2.42 -4.39
C ARG A 99 -11.14 -1.98 -3.11
N LEU A 100 -11.34 -2.69 -2.00
CA LEU A 100 -10.73 -2.32 -0.72
C LEU A 100 -9.23 -2.59 -0.74
N VAL A 101 -8.80 -3.66 -1.41
CA VAL A 101 -7.38 -3.93 -1.65
C VAL A 101 -6.74 -2.80 -2.47
N ARG A 102 -7.40 -2.34 -3.56
CA ARG A 102 -6.88 -1.20 -4.34
C ARG A 102 -6.75 0.07 -3.50
N ILE A 103 -7.72 0.37 -2.62
CA ILE A 103 -7.63 1.52 -1.70
C ILE A 103 -6.44 1.37 -0.77
N SER A 104 -6.27 0.21 -0.12
CA SER A 104 -5.12 -0.06 0.74
C SER A 104 -3.80 0.02 0.00
N ALA A 105 -3.75 -0.41 -1.27
CA ALA A 105 -2.55 -0.34 -2.09
C ALA A 105 -2.18 1.13 -2.41
N VAL A 106 -3.15 1.99 -2.74
CA VAL A 106 -2.89 3.43 -2.93
C VAL A 106 -2.35 4.09 -1.65
N LEU A 107 -2.88 3.73 -0.48
CA LEU A 107 -2.34 4.22 0.79
C LEU A 107 -0.91 3.72 1.04
N ALA A 108 -0.63 2.45 0.72
CA ALA A 108 0.71 1.90 0.83
C ALA A 108 1.70 2.63 -0.10
N VAL A 109 1.30 3.01 -1.32
CA VAL A 109 2.12 3.80 -2.25
C VAL A 109 2.56 5.13 -1.63
N GLU A 110 1.65 5.81 -0.91
CA GLU A 110 1.97 7.05 -0.19
C GLU A 110 3.03 6.83 0.90
N SER A 111 2.83 5.82 1.75
CA SER A 111 3.75 5.46 2.83
C SER A 111 5.13 5.03 2.30
N LEU A 112 5.16 4.25 1.21
CA LEU A 112 6.38 3.81 0.54
C LEU A 112 7.13 4.96 -0.16
N ARG A 113 6.47 6.11 -0.35
CA ARG A 113 6.90 7.19 -1.26
C ARG A 113 7.28 6.69 -2.66
N ALA A 114 6.56 5.68 -3.15
CA ALA A 114 6.85 5.06 -4.43
C ALA A 114 6.35 5.95 -5.57
N PHE A 115 7.28 6.63 -6.25
CA PHE A 115 6.99 7.66 -7.26
C PHE A 115 7.76 7.47 -8.58
N ASP A 116 8.15 6.23 -8.88
CA ASP A 116 8.70 5.92 -10.19
C ASP A 116 7.61 6.00 -11.29
N PRO A 117 8.01 5.98 -12.59
CA PRO A 117 7.06 6.09 -13.69
C PRO A 117 5.95 5.03 -13.72
N GLU A 118 6.17 3.84 -13.18
CA GLU A 118 5.17 2.77 -13.16
C GLU A 118 4.06 3.08 -12.15
N PHE A 119 4.42 3.52 -10.93
CA PHE A 119 3.44 3.99 -9.95
C PHE A 119 2.68 5.22 -10.44
N VAL A 120 3.37 6.18 -11.06
CA VAL A 120 2.71 7.37 -11.62
C VAL A 120 1.71 6.98 -12.71
N ALA A 121 2.06 6.04 -13.59
CA ALA A 121 1.16 5.55 -14.63
C ALA A 121 -0.06 4.82 -14.03
N ALA A 122 0.16 3.95 -13.03
CA ALA A 122 -0.91 3.24 -12.34
C ALA A 122 -1.87 4.20 -11.61
N LEU A 123 -1.35 5.16 -10.84
CA LEU A 123 -2.18 6.18 -10.18
C LEU A 123 -2.96 7.02 -11.20
N ARG A 124 -2.36 7.42 -12.32
CA ARG A 124 -3.06 8.13 -13.42
C ARG A 124 -4.20 7.29 -14.00
N PHE A 125 -3.99 5.98 -14.16
CA PHE A 125 -5.03 5.07 -14.63
C PHE A 125 -6.20 5.03 -13.64
N ILE A 126 -5.92 4.87 -12.34
CA ILE A 126 -6.95 4.89 -11.29
C ILE A 126 -7.75 6.21 -11.30
N ILE A 127 -7.07 7.35 -11.38
CA ILE A 127 -7.70 8.68 -11.46
C ILE A 127 -8.64 8.80 -12.67
N GLY A 128 -8.27 8.19 -13.80
CA GLY A 128 -9.02 8.29 -15.06
C GLY A 128 -10.19 7.32 -15.18
N TYR A 129 -10.10 6.14 -14.58
CA TYR A 129 -10.96 5.00 -14.92
C TYR A 129 -11.60 4.28 -13.74
N ASP A 130 -11.20 4.56 -12.49
CA ASP A 130 -11.80 3.94 -11.31
C ASP A 130 -12.91 4.81 -10.69
N GLU A 131 -13.56 4.29 -9.65
CA GLU A 131 -14.65 4.98 -8.96
C GLU A 131 -14.21 6.29 -8.28
N PRO A 132 -15.12 7.26 -8.06
CA PRO A 132 -14.76 8.60 -7.58
C PRO A 132 -13.97 8.64 -6.26
N ILE A 133 -14.24 7.71 -5.33
CA ILE A 133 -13.55 7.66 -4.04
C ILE A 133 -12.08 7.27 -4.24
N LEU A 134 -11.85 6.17 -4.95
CA LEU A 134 -10.51 5.67 -5.23
C LEU A 134 -9.73 6.61 -6.18
N ALA A 135 -10.41 7.18 -7.19
CA ALA A 135 -9.83 8.20 -8.06
C ALA A 135 -9.39 9.46 -7.29
N SER A 136 -10.19 9.90 -6.30
CA SER A 136 -9.83 11.04 -5.45
C SER A 136 -8.63 10.72 -4.55
N GLN A 137 -8.60 9.53 -3.96
CA GLN A 137 -7.47 9.09 -3.13
C GLN A 137 -6.18 9.00 -3.96
N ALA A 138 -6.23 8.38 -5.14
CA ALA A 138 -5.08 8.27 -6.04
C ALA A 138 -4.57 9.65 -6.51
N LEU A 139 -5.49 10.61 -6.74
CA LEU A 139 -5.11 11.98 -7.04
C LEU A 139 -4.37 12.63 -5.87
N ILE A 140 -4.88 12.51 -4.64
CA ILE A 140 -4.24 13.06 -3.44
C ILE A 140 -2.84 12.47 -3.28
N THR A 141 -2.72 11.15 -3.32
CA THR A 141 -1.43 10.45 -3.22
C THR A 141 -0.46 10.92 -4.31
N LEU A 142 -0.90 11.04 -5.56
CA LEU A 142 -0.04 11.53 -6.65
C LEU A 142 0.45 12.98 -6.40
N LEU A 143 -0.40 13.84 -5.84
CA LEU A 143 -0.05 15.22 -5.52
C LEU A 143 0.95 15.32 -4.35
N GLU A 144 0.83 14.45 -3.35
CA GLU A 144 1.73 14.42 -2.19
C GLU A 144 3.11 13.87 -2.54
N LEU A 145 3.18 12.95 -3.50
CA LEU A 145 4.43 12.40 -4.00
C LEU A 145 5.16 13.33 -4.98
N ASP A 146 4.43 14.17 -5.72
CA ASP A 146 4.97 15.15 -6.69
C ASP A 146 5.63 16.36 -6.01
N ARG A 147 6.75 16.13 -5.30
CA ARG A 147 7.49 17.14 -4.54
C ARG A 147 7.95 18.34 -5.38
N ASP A 148 8.22 18.12 -6.66
CA ASP A 148 8.67 19.16 -7.59
C ASP A 148 7.50 19.83 -8.35
N HIS A 149 6.26 19.43 -8.04
CA HIS A 149 5.03 19.91 -8.67
C HIS A 149 5.01 19.76 -10.19
N SER A 150 5.76 18.79 -10.72
CA SER A 150 5.91 18.53 -12.15
C SER A 150 4.62 17.98 -12.76
N VAL A 151 4.01 17.00 -12.09
CA VAL A 151 2.73 16.39 -12.47
C VAL A 151 1.60 17.40 -12.28
N ILE A 152 1.64 18.21 -11.22
CA ILE A 152 0.67 19.30 -11.01
C ILE A 152 0.68 20.29 -12.17
N ARG A 153 1.87 20.69 -12.64
CA ARG A 153 1.99 21.63 -13.77
C ARG A 153 1.42 21.04 -15.06
N GLU A 154 1.56 19.74 -15.26
CA GLU A 154 0.99 19.02 -16.42
C GLU A 154 -0.53 18.90 -16.34
N LEU A 155 -1.08 18.61 -15.16
CA LEU A 155 -2.52 18.35 -14.97
C LEU A 155 -3.35 19.63 -14.84
N ALA A 156 -2.80 20.71 -14.28
CA ALA A 156 -3.54 21.95 -14.02
C ALA A 156 -4.24 22.56 -15.26
N PRO A 157 -3.65 22.57 -16.48
CA PRO A 157 -4.33 23.02 -17.69
C PRO A 157 -5.55 22.15 -18.04
N LEU A 158 -5.47 20.84 -17.85
CA LEU A 158 -6.54 19.90 -18.21
C LEU A 158 -7.78 20.09 -17.33
N PHE A 159 -7.60 20.34 -16.03
CA PHE A 159 -8.70 20.68 -15.12
C PHE A 159 -9.37 22.01 -15.48
N ARG A 160 -8.60 23.01 -15.93
CA ARG A 160 -9.15 24.31 -16.37
C ARG A 160 -10.02 24.14 -17.62
N VAL A 161 -9.57 23.35 -18.59
CA VAL A 161 -10.34 23.07 -19.82
C VAL A 161 -11.64 22.34 -19.48
N ARG A 162 -11.58 21.29 -18.65
CA ARG A 162 -12.79 20.55 -18.23
C ARG A 162 -13.79 21.43 -17.47
N SER A 163 -13.32 22.27 -16.56
CA SER A 163 -14.17 23.23 -15.84
C SER A 163 -14.82 24.26 -16.78
N ALA A 164 -14.09 24.74 -17.79
CA ALA A 164 -14.62 25.67 -18.79
C ALA A 164 -15.70 25.01 -19.66
N LEU A 165 -15.50 23.76 -20.08
CA LEU A 165 -16.47 23.00 -20.88
C LEU A 165 -17.77 22.73 -20.11
N LEU A 166 -17.69 22.38 -18.83
CA LEU A 166 -18.87 22.18 -17.97
C LEU A 166 -19.64 23.49 -17.71
N LYS A 167 -18.95 24.64 -17.71
CA LYS A 167 -19.61 25.96 -17.63
C LYS A 167 -20.30 26.36 -18.93
N GLN A 168 -19.85 25.85 -20.07
CA GLN A 168 -20.42 26.14 -21.40
C GLN A 168 -21.59 25.21 -21.77
N ASN A 169 -21.66 24.02 -21.16
CA ASN A 169 -22.79 23.08 -21.29
C ASN A 169 -23.21 22.58 -19.90
N PRO A 170 -23.98 23.38 -19.14
CA PRO A 170 -24.57 22.91 -17.89
C PRO A 170 -25.61 21.81 -18.21
N LEU A 171 -25.58 20.72 -17.42
CA LEU A 171 -26.61 19.68 -17.43
C LEU A 171 -28.01 20.25 -17.15
#